data_AF-K9VBF2-F1
#
_entry.id   AF-K9VBF2-F1
#
_cell.length_a   1.000
_cell.length_b   1.000
_cell.length_c   1.000
_cell.angle_alpha   90.00
_cell.angle_beta   90.00
_cell.angle_gamma   90.00
#
_symmetry.space_group_name_H-M   'P 1'
#
loop_
_entity.id
_entity.type
_entity.pdbx_description
1 polymer ?
#
loop_
_entity_poly.entity_id
_entity_poly.type
_entity_poly.pdbx_seq_one_letter_code
_entity_poly.pdbx_strand_id
1 'polypeptide(L)'
;MLNLFGAFESGFKLSEKALDYLMEWNNEAEIASSISKTTQQVIEILVNVPGMTMAHSRDFQRAVPLFTLKDKTLVKIYINPAQVKHLFLADSNNKMIFGGYVGWMHNKNLNEVIDNIKKVYS
;
A
#
# COMPACT_ATOMS: atom_id res chain seq x y z
N MET A 1 -13.41 12.01 -20.05
CA MET A 1 -12.36 11.91 -19.01
C MET A 1 -12.92 12.52 -17.75
N LEU A 2 -13.22 11.70 -16.74
CA LEU A 2 -13.60 12.21 -15.43
C LEU A 2 -12.34 12.82 -14.80
N ASN A 3 -12.45 14.07 -14.40
CA ASN A 3 -11.35 14.81 -13.79
C ASN A 3 -11.18 14.31 -12.35
N LEU A 4 -10.25 13.37 -12.12
CA LEU A 4 -9.92 12.81 -10.79
C LEU A 4 -9.56 13.91 -9.77
N PHE A 5 -9.25 15.13 -10.23
CA PHE A 5 -8.95 16.29 -9.40
C PHE A 5 -10.19 17.01 -8.81
N GLY A 6 -11.41 16.75 -9.30
CA GLY A 6 -12.60 17.53 -8.95
C GLY A 6 -13.39 17.08 -7.73
N ALA A 7 -13.16 15.86 -7.22
CA ALA A 7 -13.95 15.28 -6.13
C ALA A 7 -13.19 15.09 -4.81
N PHE A 8 -11.90 15.44 -4.76
CA PHE A 8 -11.14 15.46 -3.51
C PHE A 8 -11.33 16.83 -2.85
N GLU A 9 -12.31 16.93 -1.95
CA GLU A 9 -12.35 18.06 -1.02
C GLU A 9 -10.99 18.19 -0.31
N SER A 10 -10.56 19.44 -0.16
CA SER A 10 -9.23 19.90 0.22
C SER A 10 -8.54 19.09 1.34
N GLY A 11 -7.33 18.58 1.05
CA GLY A 11 -6.34 18.36 2.12
C GLY A 11 -5.25 17.32 1.90
N PHE A 12 -5.34 16.39 0.96
CA PHE A 12 -4.28 15.42 0.66
C PHE A 12 -4.42 14.91 -0.77
N LYS A 13 -3.32 14.88 -1.53
CA LYS A 13 -3.30 14.41 -2.92
C LYS A 13 -2.19 13.38 -3.06
N LEU A 14 -2.55 12.20 -3.56
CA LEU A 14 -1.60 11.14 -3.89
C LEU A 14 -0.63 11.62 -4.99
N SER A 15 0.63 11.22 -4.88
CA SER A 15 1.59 11.41 -5.97
C SER A 15 1.22 10.56 -7.18
N GLU A 16 1.72 10.93 -8.37
CA GLU A 16 1.56 10.14 -9.59
C GLU A 16 2.07 8.71 -9.39
N LYS A 17 3.22 8.55 -8.74
CA LYS A 17 3.77 7.24 -8.36
C LYS A 17 2.82 6.42 -7.48
N ALA A 18 2.16 7.05 -6.51
CA ALA A 18 1.18 6.35 -5.68
C ALA A 18 -0.06 5.93 -6.49
N LEU A 19 -0.50 6.77 -7.42
CA LEU A 19 -1.59 6.46 -8.34
C LEU A 19 -1.24 5.29 -9.26
N ASP A 20 -0.03 5.22 -9.80
CA ASP A 20 0.43 4.10 -10.65
C ASP A 20 0.32 2.76 -9.91
N TYR A 21 0.74 2.72 -8.64
CA TYR A 21 0.61 1.51 -7.81
C TYR A 21 -0.83 1.11 -7.55
N LEU A 22 -1.73 2.09 -7.42
CA LEU A 22 -3.14 1.83 -7.18
C LEU A 22 -3.85 1.36 -8.45
N MET A 23 -3.57 1.99 -9.59
CA MET A 23 -4.21 1.69 -10.87
C MET A 23 -3.83 0.32 -11.42
N GLU A 24 -2.71 -0.27 -10.99
CA GLU A 24 -2.35 -1.64 -11.35
C GLU A 24 -3.39 -2.66 -10.85
N TRP A 25 -3.91 -2.47 -9.63
CA TRP A 25 -4.72 -3.48 -8.93
C TRP A 25 -6.19 -3.07 -8.73
N ASN A 26 -6.51 -1.81 -8.99
CA ASN A 26 -7.80 -1.21 -8.72
C ASN A 26 -8.23 -0.36 -9.91
N ASN A 27 -9.55 -0.23 -10.12
CA ASN A 27 -10.06 0.74 -11.09
C ASN A 27 -10.23 2.14 -10.47
N GLU A 28 -10.40 3.15 -11.31
CA GLU A 28 -10.53 4.56 -10.87
C GLU A 28 -11.68 4.77 -9.87
N ALA A 29 -12.81 4.09 -10.07
CA ALA A 29 -13.97 4.23 -9.20
C ALA A 29 -13.69 3.68 -7.79
N GLU A 30 -12.97 2.56 -7.69
CA GLU A 30 -12.54 1.98 -6.42
C GLU A 30 -11.54 2.89 -5.70
N ILE A 31 -10.57 3.44 -6.43
CA ILE A 31 -9.59 4.37 -5.86
C ILE A 31 -10.28 5.60 -5.26
N ALA A 32 -11.23 6.20 -5.99
CA ALA A 32 -11.91 7.42 -5.59
C ALA A 32 -12.91 7.21 -4.44
N SER A 33 -13.60 6.07 -4.38
CA SER A 33 -14.73 5.85 -3.47
C SER A 33 -14.41 4.97 -2.26
N SER A 34 -13.38 4.12 -2.34
CA SER A 34 -13.20 2.99 -1.41
C SER A 34 -11.91 3.09 -0.58
N ILE A 35 -10.92 3.85 -1.03
CA ILE A 35 -9.63 3.97 -0.33
C ILE A 35 -9.67 5.17 0.61
N SER A 36 -9.64 4.90 1.92
CA SER A 36 -9.67 5.94 2.94
C SER A 36 -8.41 6.83 2.93
N LYS A 37 -8.51 8.05 3.47
CA LYS A 37 -7.37 8.96 3.65
C LYS A 37 -6.21 8.31 4.44
N THR A 38 -6.50 7.50 5.45
CA THR A 38 -5.49 6.76 6.23
C THR A 38 -4.68 5.84 5.32
N THR A 39 -5.37 5.03 4.50
CA THR A 39 -4.72 4.11 3.56
C THR A 39 -3.95 4.89 2.50
N GLN A 40 -4.49 5.98 1.97
CA GLN A 40 -3.78 6.84 1.01
C GLN A 40 -2.47 7.39 1.58
N GLN A 41 -2.46 7.85 2.83
CA GLN A 41 -1.25 8.33 3.51
C GLN A 41 -0.22 7.21 3.69
N VAL A 42 -0.65 6.01 4.07
CA VAL A 42 0.24 4.84 4.19
C VAL A 42 0.85 4.48 2.83
N ILE A 43 0.07 4.48 1.76
CA ILE A 43 0.58 4.20 0.40
C ILE A 43 1.62 5.24 0.00
N GLU A 44 1.37 6.53 0.23
CA GLU A 44 2.33 7.59 -0.07
C GLU A 44 3.66 7.38 0.67
N ILE A 45 3.62 6.98 1.95
CA ILE A 45 4.82 6.63 2.71
C ILE A 45 5.55 5.45 2.07
N LEU A 46 4.82 4.39 1.69
CA LEU A 46 5.39 3.16 1.14
C LEU A 46 6.03 3.38 -0.24
N VAL A 47 5.38 4.10 -1.16
CA VAL A 47 5.95 4.34 -2.50
C VAL A 47 7.20 5.20 -2.47
N ASN A 48 7.40 5.99 -1.40
CA ASN A 48 8.59 6.81 -1.20
C ASN A 48 9.74 6.07 -0.52
N VAL A 49 9.57 4.79 -0.15
CA VAL A 49 10.70 3.95 0.29
C VAL A 49 11.67 3.74 -0.90
N PRO A 50 12.97 4.04 -0.73
CA PRO A 50 13.97 3.77 -1.76
C PRO A 50 13.96 2.30 -2.23
N GLY A 51 14.00 2.11 -3.54
CA GLY A 51 13.94 0.79 -4.17
C GLY A 51 12.56 0.11 -4.13
N MET A 52 11.49 0.82 -3.77
CA MET A 52 10.13 0.29 -3.82
C MET A 52 9.77 -0.16 -5.25
N THR A 53 9.44 -1.43 -5.36
CA THR A 53 9.07 -2.12 -6.60
C THR A 53 7.71 -2.77 -6.44
N MET A 54 6.88 -2.72 -7.47
CA MET A 54 5.52 -3.24 -7.42
C MET A 54 5.51 -4.76 -7.28
N ALA A 55 4.76 -5.27 -6.31
CA ALA A 55 4.63 -6.71 -6.08
C ALA A 55 3.47 -7.29 -6.87
N HIS A 56 3.61 -8.54 -7.33
CA HIS A 56 2.56 -9.21 -8.09
C HIS A 56 1.46 -9.77 -7.17
N SER A 57 0.20 -9.71 -7.62
CA SER A 57 -0.97 -10.28 -6.94
C SER A 57 -0.85 -11.77 -6.53
N ARG A 58 0.00 -12.58 -7.18
CA ARG A 58 0.21 -13.99 -6.79
C ARG A 58 0.82 -14.13 -5.39
N ASP A 59 1.65 -13.16 -5.00
CA ASP A 59 2.32 -13.15 -3.70
C ASP A 59 1.36 -12.69 -2.59
N PHE A 60 0.35 -11.88 -2.94
CA PHE A 60 -0.71 -11.46 -2.03
C PHE A 60 -1.52 -12.63 -1.48
N GLN A 61 -1.82 -13.63 -2.32
CA GLN A 61 -2.54 -14.84 -1.91
C GLN A 61 -1.78 -15.65 -0.83
N ARG A 62 -0.46 -15.50 -0.79
CA ARG A 62 0.43 -16.16 0.19
C ARG A 62 0.72 -15.28 1.40
N ALA A 63 0.35 -14.00 1.34
CA ALA A 63 0.65 -13.04 2.39
C ALA A 63 -0.24 -13.28 3.62
N VAL A 64 0.38 -13.24 4.80
CA VAL A 64 -0.30 -13.37 6.09
C VAL A 64 -0.51 -12.00 6.72
N PRO A 65 -1.58 -11.78 7.51
CA PRO A 65 -1.79 -10.53 8.22
C PRO A 65 -0.65 -10.22 9.20
N LEU A 66 -0.19 -8.97 9.21
CA LEU A 66 0.83 -8.46 10.13
C LEU A 66 0.22 -7.54 11.21
N PHE A 67 -0.64 -6.61 10.81
CA PHE A 67 -1.49 -5.79 11.69
C PHE A 67 -2.62 -5.15 10.87
N THR A 68 -3.53 -4.45 11.55
CA THR A 68 -4.66 -3.74 10.95
C THR A 68 -4.55 -2.25 11.25
N LEU A 69 -4.83 -1.41 10.25
CA LEU A 69 -4.89 0.05 10.40
C LEU A 69 -6.23 0.47 11.04
N LYS A 70 -6.31 1.70 11.55
CA LYS A 70 -7.51 2.29 12.17
C LYS A 70 -8.74 2.31 11.26
N ASP A 71 -8.54 2.34 9.95
CA ASP A 71 -9.60 2.30 8.94
C ASP A 71 -9.98 0.87 8.50
N LYS A 72 -9.48 -0.15 9.22
CA LYS A 72 -9.67 -1.59 8.96
C LYS A 72 -8.89 -2.15 7.77
N THR A 73 -8.02 -1.36 7.15
CA THR A 73 -7.10 -1.87 6.13
C THR A 73 -6.11 -2.85 6.74
N LEU A 74 -5.97 -4.03 6.14
CA LEU A 74 -5.05 -5.08 6.57
C LEU A 74 -3.68 -4.84 5.97
N VAL A 75 -2.65 -4.76 6.82
CA VAL A 75 -1.26 -4.82 6.39
C VAL A 75 -0.83 -6.28 6.40
N LYS A 76 -0.43 -6.81 5.24
CA LYS A 76 -0.06 -8.21 5.06
C LYS A 76 1.39 -8.32 4.59
N ILE A 77 2.06 -9.41 4.96
CA ILE A 77 3.44 -9.69 4.58
C ILE A 77 3.58 -11.07 3.97
N TYR A 78 4.40 -11.18 2.94
CA TYR A 78 4.90 -12.45 2.42
C TYR A 78 6.43 -12.38 2.33
N ILE A 79 7.11 -13.44 2.76
CA ILE A 79 8.55 -13.58 2.57
C ILE A 79 8.76 -14.65 1.52
N ASN A 80 9.34 -14.27 0.38
CA ASN A 80 9.57 -15.21 -0.70
C ASN A 80 10.76 -16.15 -0.37
N PRO A 81 11.00 -17.22 -1.15
CA PRO A 81 12.12 -18.14 -0.91
C PRO A 81 13.50 -17.47 -0.88
N ALA A 82 13.67 -16.33 -1.56
CA ALA A 82 14.89 -15.53 -1.54
C ALA A 82 14.98 -14.58 -0.32
N GLN A 83 14.12 -14.73 0.68
CA GLN A 83 14.09 -13.90 1.90
C GLN A 83 13.81 -12.41 1.62
N VAL A 84 13.18 -12.09 0.49
CA VAL A 84 12.71 -10.74 0.18
C VAL A 84 11.32 -10.56 0.80
N LYS A 85 11.12 -9.43 1.49
CA LYS A 85 9.85 -9.08 2.11
C LYS A 85 8.96 -8.35 1.12
N HIS A 86 7.79 -8.90 0.88
CA HIS A 86 6.70 -8.29 0.13
C HIS A 86 5.64 -7.81 1.11
N LEU A 87 5.24 -6.55 0.96
CA LEU A 87 4.23 -5.90 1.79
C LEU A 87 3.00 -5.61 0.94
N PHE A 88 1.83 -5.83 1.52
CA PHE A 88 0.55 -5.60 0.87
C PHE A 88 -0.41 -4.85 1.79
N LEU A 89 -1.30 -4.07 1.18
CA LEU A 89 -2.49 -3.53 1.84
C LEU A 89 -3.73 -4.19 1.24
N ALA A 90 -4.66 -4.59 2.09
CA ALA A 90 -5.96 -5.13 1.69
C ALA A 90 -7.10 -4.37 2.36
N ASP A 91 -8.24 -4.26 1.67
CA ASP A 91 -9.45 -3.72 2.27
C ASP A 91 -10.06 -4.69 3.30
N SER A 92 -11.17 -4.29 3.91
CA SER A 92 -11.91 -5.10 4.89
C SER A 92 -12.52 -6.38 4.32
N ASN A 93 -12.63 -6.50 2.99
CA ASN A 93 -13.07 -7.70 2.27
C ASN A 93 -11.87 -8.55 1.80
N ASN A 94 -10.65 -8.25 2.25
CA ASN A 94 -9.41 -8.89 1.86
C ASN A 94 -9.13 -8.81 0.34
N LYS A 95 -9.63 -7.76 -0.32
CA LYS A 95 -9.22 -7.38 -1.69
C LYS A 95 -7.94 -6.56 -1.63
N MET A 96 -6.99 -6.87 -2.52
CA MET A 96 -5.70 -6.16 -2.59
C MET A 96 -5.90 -4.71 -3.05
N ILE A 97 -5.32 -3.78 -2.29
CA ILE A 97 -5.28 -2.35 -2.61
C ILE A 97 -3.89 -1.98 -3.15
N PHE A 98 -2.84 -2.44 -2.48
CA PHE A 98 -1.44 -2.11 -2.78
C PHE A 98 -0.55 -3.33 -2.60
N GLY A 99 0.52 -3.43 -3.40
CA GLY A 99 1.58 -4.41 -3.22
C GLY A 99 2.95 -3.87 -3.62
N GLY A 100 3.93 -4.03 -2.75
CA GLY A 100 5.29 -3.58 -3.01
C GLY A 100 6.33 -4.37 -2.24
N TYR A 101 7.57 -4.34 -2.72
CA TYR A 101 8.73 -4.93 -2.07
C TYR A 101 9.98 -4.08 -2.34
N VAL A 102 11.03 -4.33 -1.57
CA VAL A 102 12.36 -3.75 -1.82
C VAL A 102 13.41 -4.85 -1.86
N GLY A 103 14.52 -4.60 -2.57
CA GLY A 103 15.69 -5.50 -2.51
C GLY A 103 16.38 -5.47 -1.13
N TRP A 104 17.26 -6.44 -0.88
CA TRP A 104 17.92 -6.63 0.42
C TRP A 104 18.59 -5.36 0.98
N MET A 105 19.16 -4.53 0.11
CA MET A 105 19.82 -3.27 0.48
C MET A 105 18.90 -2.32 1.27
N HIS A 106 17.59 -2.35 1.01
CA HIS A 106 16.63 -1.43 1.63
C HIS A 106 15.74 -2.12 2.68
N ASN A 107 15.96 -3.41 2.99
CA ASN A 107 15.14 -4.17 3.94
C ASN A 107 15.08 -3.52 5.33
N LYS A 108 16.21 -2.98 5.82
CA LYS A 108 16.25 -2.32 7.13
C LYS A 108 15.31 -1.11 7.16
N ASN A 109 15.41 -0.25 6.14
CA ASN A 109 14.56 0.94 6.02
C ASN A 109 13.08 0.57 5.86
N LEU A 110 12.75 -0.47 5.07
CA LEU A 110 11.36 -0.92 4.95
C LEU A 110 10.80 -1.39 6.30
N ASN A 111 11.59 -2.09 7.12
CA ASN A 111 11.14 -2.50 8.46
C ASN A 111 10.87 -1.29 9.37
N GLU A 112 11.78 -0.30 9.39
CA GLU A 112 11.61 0.92 10.18
C GLU A 112 10.34 1.69 9.76
N VAL A 113 10.07 1.76 8.45
CA VAL A 113 8.85 2.36 7.91
C VAL A 113 7.60 1.59 8.33
N ILE A 114 7.62 0.25 8.27
CA ILE A 114 6.49 -0.59 8.72
C ILE A 114 6.21 -0.38 10.21
N ASP A 115 7.25 -0.34 11.05
CA ASP A 115 7.12 -0.11 12.49
C ASP A 115 6.53 1.27 12.79
N ASN A 116 6.96 2.29 12.04
CA ASN A 116 6.40 3.64 12.14
C ASN A 116 4.93 3.68 11.69
N ILE A 117 4.59 3.03 10.58
CA ILE A 117 3.20 2.93 10.10
C ILE A 117 2.32 2.30 11.18
N LYS A 118 2.78 1.19 11.77
CA LYS A 118 2.07 0.53 12.86
C LYS A 118 1.84 1.49 14.03
N LYS A 119 2.89 2.18 14.48
CA LYS A 119 2.80 3.11 15.63
C LYS A 119 1.82 4.27 15.41
N VAL A 120 1.71 4.79 14.19
CA VAL A 120 0.92 6.00 13.89
C VAL A 120 -0.51 5.67 13.44
N TYR A 121 -0.67 4.60 12.65
CA TYR A 121 -1.89 4.32 11.89
C TYR A 121 -2.64 3.04 12.32
N SER A 122 -2.10 2.21 13.23
CA SER A 122 -2.88 1.18 13.93
C SER A 122 -3.43 1.68 15.27
#